data_AF-A0A9D9CIC8-F1
#
_entry.id   AF-A0A9D9CIC8-F1
#
_cell.length_a   1.000
_cell.length_b   1.000
_cell.length_c   1.000
_cell.angle_alpha   90.00
_cell.angle_beta   90.00
_cell.angle_gamma   90.00
#
_symmetry.space_group_name_H-M   'P 1'
#
loop_
_entity.id
_entity.type
_entity.pdbx_description
1 polymer ?
#
loop_
_entity_poly.entity_id
_entity_poly.type
_entity_poly.pdbx_seq_one_letter_code
_entity_poly.pdbx_strand_id
1 'polypeptide(L)' 'MNNYETVFIVTPVLSDAQVKEVADKFQGVITENGGQIVNVENWGLKKLAYPIQKKTTGFYFLVEFTGEG' A
#
# COMPACT_ATOMS: atom_id res chain seq x y z
N MET A 1 16.00 12.61 8.48
CA MET A 1 14.85 12.00 7.79
C MET A 1 15.38 10.92 6.87
N ASN A 2 15.00 9.68 7.14
CA ASN A 2 15.37 8.54 6.32
C ASN A 2 14.29 8.29 5.28
N ASN A 3 14.68 7.71 4.14
CA ASN A 3 13.75 7.30 3.11
C ASN A 3 13.30 5.86 3.38
N TYR A 4 11.99 5.65 3.36
CA TYR A 4 11.35 4.36 3.53
C TYR A 4 10.52 4.04 2.30
N GLU A 5 10.57 2.77 1.91
CA GLU A 5 9.72 2.21 0.88
C GLU A 5 8.89 1.10 1.52
N THR A 6 7.57 1.19 1.38
CA THR A 6 6.65 0.17 1.90
C THR A 6 5.78 -0.35 0.78
N VAL A 7 5.86 -1.66 0.56
CA VAL A 7 4.98 -2.39 -0.35
C VAL A 7 3.95 -3.13 0.47
N PHE A 8 2.67 -2.91 0.19
CA PHE A 8 1.58 -3.64 0.82
C PHE A 8 0.65 -4.26 -0.23
N ILE A 9 0.04 -5.38 0.16
CA ILE A 9 -0.85 -6.16 -0.69
C ILE A 9 -2.24 -6.13 -0.09
N VAL A 10 -3.22 -5.64 -0.86
CA VAL A 10 -4.63 -5.61 -0.46
C VAL A 10 -5.35 -6.80 -1.08
N THR A 11 -6.27 -7.39 -0.30
CA THR A 11 -7.06 -8.53 -0.74
C THR A 11 -7.89 -8.17 -1.98
N PRO A 12 -7.96 -9.05 -3.00
CA PRO A 12 -8.67 -8.78 -4.25
C PRO A 12 -10.20 -8.83 -4.12
N VAL A 13 -10.71 -9.05 -2.90
CA VAL A 13 -12.15 -9.11 -2.60
C VAL A 13 -12.76 -7.71 -2.44
N LEU A 14 -11.92 -6.69 -2.18
CA LEU A 14 -12.36 -5.31 -2.06
C LEU A 14 -12.65 -4.70 -3.43
N SER A 15 -13.62 -3.79 -3.49
CA SER A 15 -13.86 -2.97 -4.67
C SER A 15 -12.77 -1.91 -4.84
N ASP A 16 -12.61 -1.39 -6.05
CA ASP A 16 -11.61 -0.34 -6.33
C ASP A 16 -11.76 0.89 -5.42
N ALA A 17 -13.00 1.23 -5.04
CA ALA A 17 -13.28 2.31 -4.10
C ALA A 17 -12.72 2.01 -2.69
N GLN A 18 -12.93 0.80 -2.19
CA GLN A 18 -12.41 0.36 -0.90
C GLN A 18 -10.88 0.24 -0.91
N VAL A 19 -10.32 -0.19 -2.03
CA VAL A 19 -8.86 -0.26 -2.20
C VAL A 19 -8.25 1.14 -2.13
N LYS A 20 -8.87 2.13 -2.76
CA LYS A 20 -8.44 3.54 -2.67
C LYS A 20 -8.56 4.07 -1.24
N GLU A 21 -9.65 3.78 -0.54
CA GLU A 21 -9.84 4.18 0.86
C GLU A 21 -8.74 3.62 1.77
N VAL A 22 -8.33 2.36 1.56
CA VAL A 22 -7.21 1.75 2.30
C VAL A 22 -5.90 2.48 2.00
N ALA A 23 -5.64 2.82 0.73
CA ALA A 23 -4.45 3.57 0.36
C ALA A 23 -4.44 4.97 1.00
N ASP A 24 -5.55 5.70 0.96
CA ASP A 24 -5.70 7.02 1.58
C ASP A 24 -5.53 6.95 3.10
N LYS A 25 -6.08 5.92 3.75
CA LYS A 25 -5.88 5.68 5.18
C LYS A 25 -4.42 5.41 5.53
N PHE A 26 -3.72 4.62 4.72
CA PHE A 26 -2.31 4.31 4.93
C PHE A 26 -1.43 5.58 4.82
N GLN A 27 -1.72 6.41 3.82
CA GLN A 27 -1.10 7.72 3.66
C GLN A 27 -1.36 8.64 4.85
N GLY A 28 -2.60 8.67 5.35
CA GLY A 28 -2.99 9.40 6.55
C GLY A 28 -2.12 9.02 7.75
N VAL A 29 -1.98 7.72 8.04
CA VAL A 29 -1.13 7.22 9.14
C VAL A 29 0.32 7.69 9.01
N ILE A 30 0.88 7.69 7.80
CA ILE A 30 2.25 8.17 7.58
C ILE A 30 2.35 9.66 7.92
N THR A 31 1.42 10.47 7.41
CA THR A 31 1.42 11.92 7.65
C THR A 31 1.14 12.31 9.10
N GLU A 32 0.26 11.57 9.80
CA GLU A 32 -0.05 11.77 11.21
C GLU A 32 1.16 11.51 12.12
N ASN A 33 2.05 10.60 11.73
CA ASN A 33 3.29 10.31 12.45
C ASN A 33 4.47 11.21 12.04
N GLY A 34 4.20 12.32 11.32
CA GLY A 34 5.24 13.26 10.89
C GLY A 34 6.05 12.82 9.68
N GLY A 35 5.61 11.76 8.99
CA GLY A 35 6.22 11.32 7.73
C GLY A 35 5.74 12.15 6.53
N GLN A 36 6.61 12.35 5.54
CA GLN A 36 6.28 13.03 4.30
C GLN A 36 6.22 12.02 3.15
N ILE A 37 5.08 11.96 2.46
CA ILE A 37 4.92 11.11 1.29
C ILE A 37 5.71 11.70 0.12
N VAL A 38 6.56 10.88 -0.49
CA VAL A 38 7.34 11.21 -1.68
C VAL A 38 6.62 10.74 -2.93
N ASN A 39 6.11 9.50 -2.91
CA ASN A 39 5.48 8.89 -4.06
C ASN A 39 4.49 7.80 -3.62
N VAL A 40 3.45 7.61 -4.42
CA VAL A 40 2.49 6.52 -4.25
C VAL A 40 2.25 5.90 -5.62
N GLU A 41 2.62 4.64 -5.77
CA GLU A 41 2.36 3.86 -6.96
C GLU A 41 1.31 2.78 -6.71
N ASN A 42 0.32 2.74 -7.60
CA ASN A 42 -0.64 1.66 -7.65
C ASN A 42 -0.29 0.72 -8.81
N TRP A 43 0.16 -0.48 -8.48
CA TRP A 43 0.50 -1.50 -9.46
C TRP A 43 -0.69 -2.35 -9.89
N GLY A 44 -1.86 -2.14 -9.28
CA GLY A 44 -3.10 -2.83 -9.58
C GLY A 44 -3.07 -4.31 -9.19
N LEU A 45 -3.97 -5.07 -9.79
CA LEU A 45 -4.14 -6.50 -9.51
C LEU A 45 -3.00 -7.30 -10.15
N LYS A 46 -2.22 -8.01 -9.33
CA LYS A 46 -1.21 -8.96 -9.79
C LYS A 46 -1.47 -10.36 -9.25
N LYS A 47 -1.00 -11.37 -9.99
CA LYS A 47 -1.03 -12.77 -9.57
C LYS A 47 0.13 -13.04 -8.60
N LEU A 48 -0.17 -13.62 -7.46
CA LEU A 48 0.81 -14.02 -6.46
C LEU A 48 1.56 -15.28 -6.94
N ALA A 49 2.83 -15.42 -6.56
CA ALA A 49 3.61 -16.62 -6.88
C ALA A 49 3.02 -17.89 -6.24
N TYR A 50 2.36 -17.74 -5.09
CA TYR A 50 1.66 -18.81 -4.39
C TYR A 50 0.42 -18.25 -3.66
N PRO A 51 -0.57 -19.10 -3.32
CA PRO A 51 -1.78 -18.62 -2.65
C PRO A 51 -1.48 -18.15 -1.22
N ILE A 52 -1.92 -16.95 -0.86
CA ILE A 52 -1.90 -16.43 0.51
C ILE A 52 -3.34 -16.38 0.99
N GLN A 53 -3.67 -17.04 2.10
CA GLN A 53 -5.05 -17.13 2.62
C GLN A 53 -6.08 -17.59 1.56
N LYS A 54 -5.71 -18.57 0.72
CA LYS A 54 -6.51 -19.07 -0.42
C LYS A 54 -6.80 -18.03 -1.52
N LYS A 55 -6.10 -16.90 -1.54
CA LYS A 55 -6.14 -15.90 -2.62
C LYS A 55 -4.92 -16.06 -3.51
N THR A 56 -5.13 -16.06 -4.82
CA THR A 56 -4.07 -16.21 -5.84
C THR A 56 -3.69 -14.89 -6.49
N THR A 57 -4.43 -13.82 -6.19
CA THR A 57 -4.21 -12.46 -6.68
C THR A 57 -4.25 -11.47 -5.51
N GLY A 58 -3.69 -10.28 -5.71
CA GLY A 58 -3.73 -9.19 -4.75
C GLY A 58 -3.45 -7.85 -5.44
N PHE A 59 -3.97 -6.77 -4.87
CA PHE A 59 -3.66 -5.42 -5.34
C PHE A 59 -2.39 -4.93 -4.68
N TYR A 60 -1.43 -4.50 -5.49
CA TYR A 60 -0.12 -4.05 -5.01
C TYR A 60 -0.06 -2.53 -4.96
N PHE A 61 0.42 -2.03 -3.83
CA PHE A 61 0.70 -0.61 -3.62
C PHE A 61 2.13 -0.46 -3.13
N LEU A 62 2.81 0.54 -3.67
CA LEU A 62 4.12 0.96 -3.24
C LEU A 62 4.00 2.40 -2.76
N VAL A 63 4.46 2.65 -1.54
CA VAL A 63 4.47 3.99 -0.94
C VAL A 63 5.89 4.32 -0.54
N GLU A 64 6.41 5.40 -1.10
CA GLU A 64 7.69 5.99 -0.74
C GLU A 64 7.43 7.18 0.15
N PHE A 65 8.06 7.22 1.32
CA PHE A 65 7.91 8.32 2.26
C PHE A 65 9.22 8.55 3.01
N THR A 66 9.39 9.76 3.55
CA THR A 66 10.48 10.08 4.45
C THR A 66 9.95 10.21 5.88
N GLY A 67 10.73 9.77 6.86
CA GLY A 67 10.33 9.80 8.27
C GLY A 67 11.53 9.80 9.22
N GLU A 68 11.28 10.03 10.50
CA GLU A 68 12.34 10.07 11.53
C GLU A 68 12.62 8.71 12.20
N GLY A 69 11.77 7.70 11.98
CA GLY A 69 11.94 6.32 12.46
C GLY A 69 11.20 6.01 13.74
#